data_AF-A0A1D3DTJ8-F1
#
_entry.id   AF-A0A1D3DTJ8-F1
#
_cell.length_a   1.000
_cell.length_b   1.000
_cell.length_c   1.000
_cell.angle_alpha   90.00
_cell.angle_beta   90.00
_cell.angle_gamma   90.00
#
_symmetry.space_group_name_H-M   'P 1'
#
loop_
_entity.id
_entity.type
_entity.pdbx_description
1 polymer ?
#
loop_
_entity_poly.entity_id
_entity_poly.type
_entity_poly.pdbx_seq_one_letter_code
_entity_poly.pdbx_strand_id
1 'polypeptide(L)'
;MLRFGGQATGAIAQDGLNQPPERLRVLANREYWDKTPLAVAFEQDREADERSASALRAQREVWEQPLRGLEKPGGIGDIDFRSPPGTWPSDDRPTFHEQTGLIGWTSERFFAKVDFFLCANPDVPASASGCPSEDTVPLGTETFKGLTKDVTQYFSKLDLIKQTVVYQILKAVLVQDFVDCWRGSASGCAWAASNFIPGKAFAKVAEAIRALDAAMHTGVGIRDAFNALKALDLDPATLATIQGTVNAYEDVVTACKVNSFPGDTRVLMADGSHKAIRDVRVGDRLLAGDAGKGKPTAHPVTDTFRHPTRRLVDITLADGRLTSTAGHLFHVDGRGWTRVSELRTGDRLRTPDGTLHAVTALRDRDGLPPREVFDLTVGGPHTFYVRTEGTRPRDVLVHNCTDIIADEGIEGAHTLEQHVRIPDQQMAAKALAAKGGVATRWLDEATAARAVDEAMREWIKQPGNAKKMQKWLTDEPRRIGKKVIFDPGKHLLTVRMTLAGQSSLGYKWVANGPQKVPAGNTVVIKLRYAGKHKPSKYVVYTAYLEG
;
A
#
# COMPACT_ATOMS: atom_id res chain seq x y z
N MET A 1 -44.65 7.11 -39.94
CA MET A 1 -44.31 8.23 -39.05
C MET A 1 -43.51 7.65 -37.88
N LEU A 2 -42.18 7.69 -37.96
CA LEU A 2 -41.32 7.21 -36.87
C LEU A 2 -41.53 8.13 -35.67
N ARG A 3 -41.86 7.57 -34.51
CA ARG A 3 -42.00 8.33 -33.26
C ARG A 3 -40.60 8.82 -32.84
N PHE A 4 -40.42 10.12 -32.71
CA PHE A 4 -39.21 10.70 -32.13
C PHE A 4 -39.26 10.51 -30.60
N GLY A 5 -38.50 9.54 -30.08
CA GLY A 5 -38.41 9.24 -28.64
C GLY A 5 -39.12 7.94 -28.22
N GLY A 6 -38.71 7.40 -27.05
CA GLY A 6 -39.39 6.27 -26.42
C GLY A 6 -40.83 6.62 -26.01
N GLN A 7 -41.61 5.62 -25.58
CA GLN A 7 -43.05 5.81 -25.42
C GLN A 7 -43.38 6.86 -24.34
N ALA A 8 -42.63 6.89 -23.24
CA ALA A 8 -42.84 7.87 -22.18
C ALA A 8 -42.43 9.27 -22.63
N THR A 9 -41.26 9.41 -23.26
CA THR A 9 -40.73 10.68 -23.76
C THR A 9 -41.65 11.27 -24.84
N GLY A 10 -42.16 10.43 -25.74
CA GLY A 10 -43.09 10.84 -26.79
C GLY A 10 -44.43 11.34 -26.25
N ALA A 11 -44.97 10.71 -25.20
CA ALA A 11 -46.20 11.16 -24.56
C ALA A 11 -46.02 12.53 -23.87
N ILE A 12 -44.90 12.73 -23.17
CA ILE A 12 -44.58 14.02 -22.52
C ILE A 12 -44.32 15.11 -23.56
N ALA A 13 -43.64 14.79 -24.65
CA ALA A 13 -43.38 15.76 -25.74
C ALA A 13 -44.68 16.18 -26.46
N GLN A 14 -45.61 15.24 -26.70
CA GLN A 14 -46.91 15.54 -27.30
C GLN A 14 -47.80 16.40 -26.40
N ASP A 15 -47.78 16.16 -25.08
CA ASP A 15 -48.48 17.02 -24.13
C ASP A 15 -47.87 18.43 -24.12
N GLY A 16 -46.53 18.53 -24.08
CA GLY A 16 -45.80 19.80 -24.10
C GLY A 16 -46.12 20.69 -25.30
N LEU A 17 -46.29 20.12 -26.49
CA LEU A 17 -46.65 20.88 -27.71
C LEU A 17 -48.01 21.59 -27.61
N ASN A 18 -48.89 21.16 -26.69
CA ASN A 18 -50.20 21.76 -26.46
C ASN A 18 -50.25 22.70 -25.23
N GLN A 19 -49.13 22.96 -24.57
CA GLN A 19 -49.06 23.81 -23.37
C GLN A 19 -48.81 25.29 -23.72
N PRO A 20 -49.32 26.24 -22.90
CA PRO A 20 -49.06 27.66 -23.10
C PRO A 20 -47.57 28.02 -22.89
N PRO A 21 -47.04 29.08 -23.54
CA PRO A 21 -45.63 29.47 -23.50
C PRO A 21 -45.03 29.61 -22.10
N GLU A 22 -45.84 30.05 -21.13
CA GLU A 22 -45.47 30.25 -19.74
C GLU A 22 -45.16 28.91 -19.05
N ARG A 23 -45.94 27.87 -19.36
CA ARG A 23 -45.75 26.52 -18.83
C ARG A 23 -44.57 25.82 -19.49
N LEU A 24 -44.36 26.06 -20.78
CA LEU A 24 -43.16 25.59 -21.50
C LEU A 24 -41.87 26.18 -20.92
N ARG A 25 -41.87 27.46 -20.51
CA ARG A 25 -40.71 28.09 -19.84
C ARG A 25 -40.39 27.47 -18.48
N VAL A 26 -41.41 27.08 -17.71
CA VAL A 26 -41.22 26.37 -16.44
C VAL A 26 -40.67 24.96 -16.68
N LEU A 27 -41.20 24.24 -17.68
CA LEU A 27 -40.74 22.89 -18.04
C LEU A 27 -39.32 22.88 -18.64
N ALA A 28 -38.90 23.96 -19.31
CA ALA A 28 -37.57 24.12 -19.90
C ALA A 28 -36.56 24.83 -18.97
N ASN A 29 -36.90 25.03 -17.69
CA ASN A 29 -36.01 25.70 -16.74
C ASN A 29 -34.75 24.87 -16.47
N ARG A 30 -33.59 25.43 -16.82
CA ARG A 30 -32.27 24.80 -16.73
C ARG A 30 -31.76 24.57 -15.31
N GLU A 31 -32.38 25.19 -14.31
CA GLU A 31 -31.99 25.05 -12.89
C GLU A 31 -32.39 23.68 -12.29
N TYR A 32 -33.30 22.94 -12.95
CA TYR A 32 -33.82 21.64 -12.48
C TYR A 32 -33.87 20.57 -13.59
N TRP A 33 -32.97 20.66 -14.58
CA TRP A 33 -33.05 19.89 -15.83
C TRP A 33 -33.04 18.37 -15.62
N ASP A 34 -32.45 17.88 -14.52
CA ASP A 34 -32.37 16.47 -14.11
C ASP A 34 -33.65 15.94 -13.43
N LYS A 35 -34.55 16.83 -13.00
CA LYS A 35 -35.80 16.50 -12.30
C LYS A 35 -37.05 16.87 -13.09
N THR A 36 -36.88 17.21 -14.37
CA THR A 36 -38.01 17.51 -15.24
C THR A 36 -38.79 16.25 -15.60
N PRO A 37 -40.11 16.35 -15.85
CA PRO A 37 -40.90 15.22 -16.35
C PRO A 37 -40.31 14.58 -17.63
N LEU A 38 -39.65 15.38 -18.47
CA LEU A 38 -38.99 14.90 -19.69
C LEU A 38 -37.71 14.11 -19.37
N ALA A 39 -36.89 14.55 -18.41
CA ALA A 39 -35.71 13.81 -17.98
C ALA A 39 -36.07 12.48 -17.28
N VAL A 40 -37.11 12.49 -16.45
CA VAL A 40 -37.63 11.27 -15.81
C VAL A 40 -38.17 10.28 -16.87
N ALA A 41 -38.90 10.78 -17.86
CA ALA A 41 -39.41 9.95 -18.96
C ALA A 41 -38.27 9.37 -19.83
N PHE A 42 -37.21 10.14 -20.07
CA PHE A 42 -36.02 9.67 -20.78
C PHE A 42 -35.33 8.51 -20.04
N GLU A 43 -35.15 8.63 -18.72
CA GLU A 43 -34.56 7.55 -17.91
C GLU A 43 -35.42 6.28 -17.92
N GLN A 44 -36.74 6.43 -17.86
CA GLN A 44 -37.67 5.29 -17.94
C GLN A 44 -37.60 4.55 -19.29
N ASP A 45 -37.56 5.31 -20.39
CA ASP A 45 -37.43 4.73 -21.73
C ASP A 45 -36.06 4.06 -21.91
N ARG A 46 -34.98 4.66 -21.36
CA ARG A 46 -33.63 4.07 -21.36
C ARG A 46 -33.58 2.74 -20.60
N GLU A 47 -34.14 2.67 -19.40
CA GLU A 47 -34.19 1.43 -18.61
C GLU A 47 -35.06 0.35 -19.28
N ALA A 48 -36.10 0.72 -20.02
CA ALA A 48 -36.92 -0.21 -20.80
C ALA A 48 -36.15 -0.78 -21.99
N ASP A 49 -35.37 0.05 -22.68
CA ASP A 49 -34.49 -0.38 -23.78
C ASP A 49 -33.38 -1.32 -23.28
N GLU A 50 -32.67 -0.94 -22.22
CA GLU A 50 -31.62 -1.77 -21.62
C GLU A 50 -32.14 -3.15 -21.18
N ARG A 51 -33.35 -3.22 -20.62
CA ARG A 51 -34.02 -4.48 -20.27
C ARG A 51 -34.35 -5.31 -21.50
N SER A 52 -34.85 -4.68 -22.57
CA SER A 52 -35.19 -5.35 -23.83
C SER A 52 -33.94 -5.90 -24.53
N ALA A 53 -32.87 -5.11 -24.57
CA ALA A 53 -31.57 -5.53 -25.11
C ALA A 53 -30.94 -6.67 -24.30
N SER A 54 -31.13 -6.66 -22.97
CA SER A 54 -30.67 -7.74 -22.11
C SER A 54 -31.48 -9.02 -22.31
N ALA A 55 -32.80 -8.92 -22.49
CA ALA A 55 -33.67 -10.06 -22.81
C ALA A 55 -33.34 -10.68 -24.19
N LEU A 56 -33.06 -9.84 -25.20
CA LEU A 56 -32.60 -10.27 -26.52
C LEU A 56 -31.26 -11.01 -26.46
N ARG A 57 -30.30 -10.50 -25.68
CA ARG A 57 -29.01 -11.18 -25.46
C ARG A 57 -29.19 -12.52 -24.74
N ALA A 58 -30.05 -12.58 -23.73
CA ALA A 58 -30.35 -13.83 -23.03
C ALA A 58 -31.02 -14.87 -23.96
N GLN A 59 -31.93 -14.44 -24.85
CA GLN A 59 -32.50 -15.34 -25.87
C GLN A 59 -31.45 -15.84 -26.87
N ARG A 60 -30.53 -14.97 -27.29
CA ARG A 60 -29.42 -15.36 -28.17
C ARG A 60 -28.54 -16.43 -27.51
N GLU A 61 -28.21 -16.28 -26.22
CA GLU A 61 -27.46 -17.31 -25.48
C GLU A 61 -28.20 -18.66 -25.45
N VAL A 62 -29.52 -18.64 -25.30
CA VAL A 62 -30.36 -19.87 -25.38
C VAL A 62 -30.29 -20.50 -26.77
N TRP A 63 -30.31 -19.70 -27.85
CA TRP A 63 -30.21 -20.21 -29.22
C TRP A 63 -28.81 -20.70 -29.59
N GLU A 64 -27.77 -20.18 -28.95
CA GLU A 64 -26.40 -20.62 -29.14
C GLU A 64 -26.07 -21.91 -28.38
N GLN A 65 -26.79 -22.25 -27.30
CA GLN A 65 -26.51 -23.45 -26.51
C GLN A 65 -26.53 -24.76 -27.32
N PRO A 66 -27.53 -25.05 -28.18
CA PRO A 66 -27.56 -26.26 -29.00
C PRO A 66 -26.41 -26.36 -30.02
N LEU A 67 -25.76 -25.23 -30.35
CA LEU A 67 -24.66 -25.17 -31.31
C LEU A 67 -23.29 -25.46 -30.66
N ARG A 68 -23.20 -25.44 -29.32
CA ARG A 68 -21.95 -25.69 -28.59
C ARG A 68 -21.61 -27.18 -28.60
N GLY A 69 -20.46 -27.53 -29.19
CA GLY A 69 -19.92 -28.89 -29.17
C GLY A 69 -20.35 -29.80 -30.32
N LEU A 70 -21.09 -29.29 -31.31
CA LEU A 70 -21.34 -30.03 -32.56
C LEU A 70 -20.06 -30.08 -33.41
N GLU A 71 -19.68 -31.28 -33.86
CA GLU A 71 -18.63 -31.43 -34.87
C GLU A 71 -19.09 -30.84 -36.21
N LYS A 72 -18.22 -30.04 -36.84
CA LYS A 72 -18.53 -29.32 -38.09
C LYS A 72 -18.90 -30.32 -39.19
N PRO A 73 -20.14 -30.31 -39.74
CA PRO A 73 -20.47 -31.19 -40.85
C PRO A 73 -19.76 -30.72 -42.12
N GLY A 74 -19.04 -31.62 -42.79
CA GLY A 74 -18.70 -31.47 -44.21
C GLY A 74 -17.79 -30.31 -44.62
N GLY A 75 -16.90 -29.81 -43.75
CA GLY A 75 -15.90 -28.80 -44.14
C GLY A 75 -16.42 -27.36 -44.29
N ILE A 76 -17.62 -27.07 -43.78
CA ILE A 76 -18.13 -25.69 -43.71
C ILE A 76 -17.37 -24.95 -42.59
N GLY A 77 -16.59 -23.94 -42.96
CA GLY A 77 -15.64 -23.28 -42.07
C GLY A 77 -16.27 -22.44 -40.96
N ASP A 78 -17.48 -21.94 -41.17
CA ASP A 78 -18.12 -20.91 -40.32
C ASP A 78 -19.62 -21.21 -40.13
N ILE A 79 -20.03 -21.50 -38.90
CA ILE A 79 -21.40 -21.83 -38.48
C ILE A 79 -21.84 -20.92 -37.32
N ASP A 80 -21.56 -19.63 -37.45
CA ASP A 80 -21.95 -18.61 -36.48
C ASP A 80 -23.12 -17.74 -37.00
N PHE A 81 -23.80 -17.05 -36.08
CA PHE A 81 -24.85 -16.10 -36.43
C PHE A 81 -24.29 -14.94 -37.23
N ARG A 82 -24.71 -14.79 -38.49
CA ARG A 82 -24.36 -13.63 -39.30
C ARG A 82 -25.35 -12.51 -39.09
N SER A 83 -24.83 -11.29 -38.89
CA SER A 83 -25.66 -10.10 -38.96
C SER A 83 -26.26 -9.96 -40.38
N PRO A 84 -27.50 -9.46 -40.52
CA PRO A 84 -28.06 -9.17 -41.83
C PRO A 84 -27.13 -8.27 -42.67
N PRO A 85 -27.10 -8.42 -44.01
CA PRO A 85 -26.33 -7.53 -44.88
C PRO A 85 -26.66 -6.06 -44.61
N GLY A 86 -25.64 -5.22 -44.49
CA GLY A 86 -25.79 -3.81 -44.16
C GLY A 86 -25.88 -3.49 -42.66
N THR A 87 -25.68 -4.44 -41.75
CA THR A 87 -25.57 -4.14 -40.30
C THR A 87 -24.25 -3.46 -39.95
N TRP A 88 -23.17 -3.85 -40.62
CA TRP A 88 -21.81 -3.34 -40.41
C TRP A 88 -21.29 -2.67 -41.68
N PRO A 89 -20.34 -1.72 -41.57
CA PRO A 89 -19.80 -1.02 -42.73
C PRO A 89 -19.24 -2.02 -43.74
N SER A 90 -19.72 -1.93 -44.97
CA SER A 90 -19.15 -2.61 -46.14
C SER A 90 -18.78 -1.55 -47.15
N ASP A 91 -17.72 -1.79 -47.93
CA ASP A 91 -16.94 -0.74 -48.63
C ASP A 91 -17.73 0.25 -49.49
N ASP A 92 -18.99 -0.02 -49.89
CA ASP A 92 -19.74 0.87 -50.79
C ASP A 92 -21.18 1.22 -50.38
N ARG A 93 -21.67 0.92 -49.16
CA ARG A 93 -23.02 1.34 -48.72
C ARG A 93 -23.09 1.72 -47.23
N PRO A 94 -23.80 2.81 -46.88
CA PRO A 94 -24.07 3.13 -45.48
C PRO A 94 -24.86 1.98 -44.86
N THR A 95 -24.57 1.64 -43.62
CA THR A 95 -25.26 0.60 -42.86
C THR A 95 -26.73 0.96 -42.65
N PHE A 96 -27.57 -0.03 -42.36
CA PHE A 96 -28.94 0.14 -41.90
C PHE A 96 -29.01 1.17 -40.76
N HIS A 97 -28.06 1.14 -39.83
CA HIS A 97 -28.00 2.06 -38.69
C HIS A 97 -27.62 3.50 -39.08
N GLU A 98 -26.75 3.67 -40.07
CA GLU A 98 -26.39 4.97 -40.63
C GLU A 98 -27.52 5.55 -41.50
N GLN A 99 -28.18 4.71 -42.31
CA GLN A 99 -29.31 5.13 -43.15
C GLN A 99 -30.54 5.55 -42.33
N THR A 100 -30.77 4.87 -41.21
CA THR A 100 -31.91 5.15 -40.33
C THR A 100 -31.61 6.17 -39.24
N GLY A 101 -30.34 6.54 -39.04
CA GLY A 101 -29.90 7.40 -37.94
C GLY A 101 -30.07 6.77 -36.56
N LEU A 102 -30.37 5.46 -36.47
CA LEU A 102 -30.72 4.76 -35.25
C LEU A 102 -29.56 4.76 -34.23
N ILE A 103 -28.31 4.73 -34.70
CA ILE A 103 -27.12 4.86 -33.84
C ILE A 103 -27.06 6.26 -33.24
N GLY A 104 -27.20 7.34 -34.03
CA GLY A 104 -27.23 8.71 -33.48
C GLY A 104 -28.33 8.88 -32.43
N TRP A 105 -29.50 8.26 -32.62
CA TRP A 105 -30.60 8.29 -31.67
C TRP A 105 -30.33 7.54 -30.35
N THR A 106 -29.56 6.46 -30.38
CA THR A 106 -29.25 5.63 -29.18
C THR A 106 -27.92 6.00 -28.51
N SER A 107 -26.99 6.65 -29.23
CA SER A 107 -25.60 6.86 -28.78
C SER A 107 -25.15 8.32 -28.62
N GLU A 108 -25.94 9.33 -28.98
CA GLU A 108 -25.55 10.76 -28.90
C GLU A 108 -25.37 11.32 -27.48
N ARG A 109 -25.52 10.50 -26.44
CA ARG A 109 -25.16 10.84 -25.06
C ARG A 109 -24.46 9.66 -24.40
N PHE A 110 -23.17 9.48 -24.68
CA PHE A 110 -22.35 8.60 -23.86
C PHE A 110 -21.73 9.38 -22.69
N PHE A 111 -21.27 8.61 -21.72
CA PHE A 111 -20.54 9.09 -20.56
C PHE A 111 -19.06 8.75 -20.77
N ALA A 112 -18.18 9.74 -20.91
CA ALA A 112 -16.75 9.47 -20.93
C ALA A 112 -16.25 9.34 -19.48
N LYS A 113 -15.65 8.20 -19.14
CA LYS A 113 -14.89 8.05 -17.90
C LYS A 113 -13.42 8.28 -18.22
N VAL A 114 -12.83 9.29 -17.59
CA VAL A 114 -11.41 9.61 -17.72
C VAL A 114 -10.73 9.22 -16.43
N ASP A 115 -9.85 8.22 -16.50
CA ASP A 115 -9.02 7.78 -15.38
C ASP A 115 -7.72 8.60 -15.35
N PHE A 116 -7.47 9.24 -14.21
CA PHE A 116 -6.24 9.98 -13.96
C PHE A 116 -5.25 9.11 -13.16
N PHE A 117 -3.99 9.11 -13.57
CA PHE A 117 -2.92 8.41 -12.85
C PHE A 117 -1.63 9.21 -12.84
N LEU A 118 -0.81 8.98 -11.82
CA LEU A 118 0.56 9.45 -11.70
C LEU A 118 1.51 8.29 -11.95
N CYS A 119 2.50 8.48 -12.84
CA CYS A 119 3.66 7.61 -12.87
C CYS A 119 4.68 8.10 -11.84
N ALA A 120 4.91 7.30 -10.79
CA ALA A 120 5.83 7.64 -9.70
C ALA A 120 7.29 7.53 -10.12
N ASN A 121 7.60 6.72 -11.13
CA ASN A 121 8.94 6.54 -11.66
C ASN A 121 9.27 7.65 -12.68
N PRO A 122 10.27 8.51 -12.41
CA PRO A 122 10.64 9.61 -13.29
C PRO A 122 11.39 9.17 -14.56
N ASP A 123 11.91 7.94 -14.59
CA ASP A 123 12.79 7.43 -15.64
C ASP A 123 12.03 6.70 -16.76
N VAL A 124 10.73 6.50 -16.59
CA VAL A 124 9.86 5.85 -17.59
C VAL A 124 8.86 6.85 -18.17
N PRO A 125 8.41 6.65 -19.43
CA PRO A 125 7.38 7.48 -20.00
C PRO A 125 6.11 7.37 -19.16
N ALA A 126 5.68 8.48 -18.56
CA ALA A 126 4.35 8.56 -17.99
C ALA A 126 3.37 8.45 -19.17
N SER A 127 2.85 7.28 -19.45
CA SER A 127 1.79 7.02 -20.42
C SER A 127 1.13 5.70 -20.04
N ALA A 128 -0.08 5.42 -20.52
CA ALA A 128 -0.80 4.20 -20.12
C ALA A 128 -0.07 2.90 -20.51
N SER A 129 0.78 2.94 -21.54
CA SER A 129 1.63 1.83 -21.98
C SER A 129 3.09 1.95 -21.52
N GLY A 130 3.50 3.12 -21.03
CA GLY A 130 4.89 3.42 -20.68
C GLY A 130 5.19 3.35 -19.18
N CYS A 131 4.19 3.54 -18.32
CA CYS A 131 4.35 3.42 -16.87
C CYS A 131 4.06 1.99 -16.42
N PRO A 132 5.01 1.29 -15.78
CA PRO A 132 4.74 -0.01 -15.19
C PRO A 132 3.57 0.07 -14.18
N SER A 133 2.79 -1.00 -14.09
CA SER A 133 1.61 -1.07 -13.20
C SER A 133 1.95 -0.81 -11.72
N GLU A 134 3.16 -1.18 -11.31
CA GLU A 134 3.75 -1.00 -9.99
C GLU A 134 4.08 0.47 -9.67
N ASP A 135 4.33 1.28 -10.71
CA ASP A 135 4.68 2.69 -10.61
C ASP A 135 3.47 3.60 -10.85
N THR A 136 2.33 3.03 -11.20
CA THR A 136 1.09 3.74 -11.51
C THR A 136 0.27 3.98 -10.23
N VAL A 137 0.02 5.24 -9.89
CA VAL A 137 -0.82 5.65 -8.75
C VAL A 137 -2.11 6.26 -9.30
N PRO A 138 -3.29 5.64 -9.09
CA PRO A 138 -4.55 6.22 -9.51
C PRO A 138 -4.81 7.50 -8.71
N LEU A 139 -5.32 8.53 -9.39
CA LEU A 139 -5.66 9.83 -8.79
C LEU A 139 -7.17 10.06 -8.76
N GLY A 140 -7.94 9.27 -9.51
CA GLY A 140 -9.39 9.32 -9.57
C GLY A 140 -9.94 9.14 -10.98
N THR A 141 -11.26 9.03 -11.08
CA THR A 141 -12.00 8.87 -12.34
C THR A 141 -13.05 9.97 -12.43
N GLU A 142 -13.03 10.81 -13.46
CA GLU A 142 -14.13 11.75 -13.74
C GLU A 142 -15.05 11.20 -14.82
N THR A 143 -16.36 11.39 -14.62
CA THR A 143 -17.38 11.00 -15.60
C THR A 143 -17.99 12.24 -16.23
N PHE A 144 -17.70 12.48 -17.50
CA PHE A 144 -18.27 13.56 -18.29
C PHE A 144 -19.59 13.08 -18.91
N LYS A 145 -20.67 13.80 -18.63
CA LYS A 145 -22.04 13.44 -19.02
C LYS A 145 -22.54 14.28 -20.20
N GLY A 146 -23.25 13.65 -21.14
CA GLY A 146 -23.90 14.35 -22.25
C GLY A 146 -22.96 14.71 -23.40
N LEU A 147 -21.91 13.91 -23.63
CA LEU A 147 -20.98 14.11 -24.75
C LEU A 147 -21.52 13.47 -26.04
N THR A 148 -21.16 14.05 -27.18
CA THR A 148 -21.67 13.67 -28.52
C THR A 148 -20.67 12.93 -29.42
N LYS A 149 -19.39 12.76 -29.01
CA LYS A 149 -18.41 11.85 -29.66
C LYS A 149 -17.53 11.01 -28.74
N ASP A 150 -17.56 9.68 -28.89
CA ASP A 150 -16.79 8.74 -28.06
C ASP A 150 -15.29 9.07 -28.03
N VAL A 151 -14.75 9.29 -26.83
CA VAL A 151 -13.30 9.39 -26.61
C VAL A 151 -12.93 8.65 -25.32
N THR A 152 -12.30 7.49 -25.47
CA THR A 152 -11.64 6.76 -24.38
C THR A 152 -10.14 6.95 -24.53
N GLN A 153 -9.51 7.83 -23.74
CA GLN A 153 -8.05 8.00 -23.73
C GLN A 153 -7.49 8.30 -22.33
N TYR A 154 -6.23 7.92 -22.13
CA TYR A 154 -5.49 7.99 -20.87
C TYR A 154 -4.36 9.03 -20.98
N PHE A 155 -4.13 9.83 -19.92
CA PHE A 155 -3.23 10.99 -19.99
C PHE A 155 -2.08 10.96 -18.97
N SER A 156 -0.99 11.64 -19.32
CA SER A 156 0.14 11.87 -18.43
C SER A 156 0.51 13.35 -18.25
N LYS A 157 1.41 13.62 -17.29
CA LYS A 157 1.95 14.96 -17.01
C LYS A 157 2.69 15.58 -18.21
N LEU A 158 3.31 14.78 -19.08
CA LEU A 158 4.06 15.28 -20.24
C LEU A 158 3.15 15.68 -21.40
N ASP A 159 2.01 14.99 -21.56
CA ASP A 159 1.00 15.30 -22.58
C ASP A 159 0.31 16.65 -22.30
N LEU A 160 0.14 16.98 -21.01
CA LEU A 160 -0.41 18.26 -20.55
C LEU A 160 0.58 19.43 -20.69
N ILE A 161 1.89 19.17 -20.61
CA ILE A 161 2.94 20.21 -20.66
C ILE A 161 3.37 20.52 -22.10
N LYS A 162 3.35 19.55 -23.03
CA LYS A 162 3.95 19.70 -24.36
C LYS A 162 3.08 20.37 -25.44
N GLN A 163 1.80 20.63 -25.18
CA GLN A 163 0.88 21.36 -26.11
C GLN A 163 0.87 20.88 -27.59
N THR A 164 1.38 19.70 -27.91
CA THR A 164 1.36 19.13 -29.25
C THR A 164 0.07 18.37 -29.50
N VAL A 165 -0.31 18.19 -30.78
CA VAL A 165 -1.37 17.34 -31.41
C VAL A 165 -2.67 17.09 -30.62
N VAL A 166 -2.61 16.66 -29.37
CA VAL A 166 -3.68 16.56 -28.38
C VAL A 166 -4.47 17.88 -28.20
N TYR A 167 -3.81 19.05 -28.17
CA TYR A 167 -4.55 20.34 -28.14
C TYR A 167 -5.36 20.57 -29.42
N GLN A 168 -4.86 20.12 -30.57
CA GLN A 168 -5.57 20.21 -31.86
C GLN A 168 -6.77 19.25 -31.90
N ILE A 169 -6.64 18.05 -31.34
CA ILE A 169 -7.72 17.06 -31.21
C ILE A 169 -8.79 17.55 -30.23
N LEU A 170 -8.41 18.08 -29.07
CA LEU A 170 -9.32 18.67 -28.08
C LEU A 170 -10.07 19.89 -28.64
N LYS A 171 -9.40 20.77 -29.39
CA LYS A 171 -10.01 21.94 -30.03
C LYS A 171 -11.07 21.55 -31.07
N ALA A 172 -10.93 20.40 -31.72
CA ALA A 172 -11.89 19.87 -32.69
C ALA A 172 -13.05 19.08 -32.05
N VAL A 173 -12.86 18.55 -30.83
CA VAL A 173 -13.84 17.69 -30.14
C VAL A 173 -14.73 18.46 -29.16
N LEU A 174 -14.27 19.56 -28.56
CA LEU A 174 -14.92 20.13 -27.38
C LEU A 174 -15.84 21.35 -27.58
N VAL A 175 -16.11 21.86 -28.79
CA VAL A 175 -16.67 23.22 -28.86
C VAL A 175 -17.63 23.59 -30.01
N GLN A 176 -18.87 23.92 -29.61
CA GLN A 176 -19.57 25.13 -30.10
C GLN A 176 -19.58 26.24 -29.02
N ASP A 177 -19.76 25.92 -27.73
CA ASP A 177 -19.93 26.90 -26.63
C ASP A 177 -18.67 27.74 -26.26
N PHE A 178 -17.47 27.22 -26.48
CA PHE A 178 -16.17 27.88 -26.28
C PHE A 178 -15.77 28.82 -27.43
N VAL A 179 -16.43 28.81 -28.61
CA VAL A 179 -16.26 29.84 -29.65
C VAL A 179 -16.90 31.16 -29.20
N ASP A 180 -17.98 31.12 -28.43
CA ASP A 180 -18.64 32.30 -27.89
C ASP A 180 -17.85 32.94 -26.73
N CYS A 181 -17.07 32.14 -25.99
CA CYS A 181 -16.13 32.62 -24.98
C CYS A 181 -15.01 33.48 -25.58
N TRP A 182 -14.50 33.11 -26.76
CA TRP A 182 -13.45 33.86 -27.45
C TRP A 182 -13.94 35.18 -28.06
N ARG A 183 -15.27 35.38 -28.17
CA ARG A 183 -15.89 36.63 -28.65
C ARG A 183 -16.26 37.63 -27.55
N GLY A 184 -15.86 37.39 -26.30
CA GLY A 184 -15.86 38.41 -25.25
C GLY A 184 -17.12 38.52 -24.39
N SER A 185 -17.86 37.43 -24.18
CA SER A 185 -18.94 37.39 -23.19
C SER A 185 -18.41 37.13 -21.77
N ALA A 186 -18.65 38.07 -20.84
CA ALA A 186 -18.16 38.02 -19.46
C ALA A 186 -18.74 36.87 -18.62
N SER A 187 -19.93 36.35 -18.95
CA SER A 187 -20.56 35.24 -18.23
C SER A 187 -20.02 33.86 -18.65
N GLY A 188 -19.53 33.72 -19.90
CA GLY A 188 -18.93 32.48 -20.41
C GLY A 188 -17.56 32.17 -19.79
N CYS A 189 -16.76 33.20 -19.48
CA CYS A 189 -15.45 33.04 -18.82
C CYS A 189 -15.56 32.60 -17.35
N ALA A 190 -16.66 32.93 -16.66
CA ALA A 190 -16.83 32.62 -15.24
C ALA A 190 -17.11 31.12 -14.98
N TRP A 191 -17.82 30.44 -15.89
CA TRP A 191 -18.16 29.02 -15.74
C TRP A 191 -16.98 28.09 -16.13
N ALA A 192 -16.26 28.41 -17.21
CA ALA A 192 -15.06 27.67 -17.62
C ALA A 192 -13.90 27.80 -16.63
N ALA A 193 -13.74 28.98 -16.00
CA ALA A 193 -12.74 29.21 -14.96
C ALA A 193 -13.10 28.59 -13.59
N SER A 194 -14.38 28.31 -13.33
CA SER A 194 -14.83 27.73 -12.05
C SER A 194 -14.90 26.20 -12.04
N ASN A 195 -15.11 25.54 -13.18
CA ASN A 195 -15.30 24.08 -13.24
C ASN A 195 -14.19 23.28 -13.94
N PHE A 196 -13.26 23.93 -14.66
CA PHE A 196 -12.10 23.25 -15.25
C PHE A 196 -10.85 23.55 -14.42
N ILE A 197 -10.67 22.79 -13.32
CA ILE A 197 -9.50 22.86 -12.44
C ILE A 197 -8.61 21.59 -12.51
N PRO A 198 -8.20 21.02 -13.68
CA PRO A 198 -7.31 19.86 -13.65
C PRO A 198 -5.84 20.22 -13.33
N GLY A 199 -5.41 21.47 -13.53
CA GLY A 199 -3.98 21.79 -13.41
C GLY A 199 -3.47 21.83 -11.96
N LYS A 200 -4.13 22.60 -11.09
CA LYS A 200 -3.58 22.95 -9.76
C LYS A 200 -3.86 21.92 -8.67
N ALA A 201 -5.01 21.23 -8.72
CA ALA A 201 -5.36 20.20 -7.74
C ALA A 201 -4.49 18.94 -7.94
N PHE A 202 -4.42 18.43 -9.18
CA PHE A 202 -3.59 17.26 -9.50
C PHE A 202 -2.08 17.55 -9.37
N ALA A 203 -1.62 18.77 -9.66
CA ALA A 203 -0.22 19.15 -9.42
C ALA A 203 0.15 19.05 -7.93
N LYS A 204 -0.70 19.55 -7.03
CA LYS A 204 -0.49 19.46 -5.57
C LYS A 204 -0.50 18.01 -5.09
N VAL A 205 -1.40 17.18 -5.61
CA VAL A 205 -1.45 15.75 -5.31
C VAL A 205 -0.17 15.06 -5.77
N ALA A 206 0.29 15.32 -6.99
CA ALA A 206 1.53 14.75 -7.52
C ALA A 206 2.77 15.23 -6.75
N GLU A 207 2.83 16.50 -6.35
CA GLU A 207 3.88 17.04 -5.48
C GLU A 207 3.88 16.36 -4.12
N ALA A 208 2.71 16.16 -3.51
CA ALA A 208 2.58 15.48 -2.22
C ALA A 208 2.98 14.00 -2.32
N ILE A 209 2.63 13.29 -3.40
CA ILE A 209 3.06 11.90 -3.61
C ILE A 209 4.58 11.83 -3.81
N ARG A 210 5.18 12.75 -4.56
CA ARG A 210 6.65 12.82 -4.73
C ARG A 210 7.36 13.17 -3.42
N ALA A 211 6.79 14.07 -2.62
CA ALA A 211 7.31 14.39 -1.30
C ALA A 211 7.25 13.18 -0.37
N LEU A 212 6.15 12.40 -0.42
CA LEU A 212 6.03 11.16 0.32
C LEU A 212 7.04 10.10 -0.16
N ASP A 213 7.23 9.95 -1.48
CA ASP A 213 8.22 9.03 -2.06
C ASP A 213 9.65 9.40 -1.66
N ALA A 214 10.02 10.68 -1.77
CA ALA A 214 11.30 11.19 -1.30
C ALA A 214 11.48 11.00 0.22
N ALA A 215 10.42 11.21 1.01
CA ALA A 215 10.43 10.96 2.45
C ALA A 215 10.65 9.46 2.75
N MET A 216 10.03 8.55 2.00
CA MET A 216 10.26 7.10 2.14
C MET A 216 11.67 6.70 1.72
N HIS A 217 12.23 7.32 0.68
CA HIS A 217 13.60 7.04 0.26
C HIS A 217 14.62 7.49 1.32
N THR A 218 14.41 8.68 1.88
CA THR A 218 15.29 9.26 2.91
C THR A 218 15.04 8.73 4.32
N GLY A 219 13.84 8.20 4.59
CA GLY A 219 13.40 7.81 5.92
C GLY A 219 12.96 8.98 6.82
N VAL A 220 12.87 10.20 6.29
CA VAL A 220 12.64 11.43 7.07
C VAL A 220 11.30 12.05 6.72
N GLY A 221 10.49 12.38 7.73
CA GLY A 221 9.26 13.16 7.54
C GLY A 221 8.11 12.43 6.82
N ILE A 222 8.16 11.09 6.72
CA ILE A 222 7.19 10.27 5.99
C ILE A 222 5.76 10.52 6.46
N ARG A 223 5.54 10.55 7.78
CA ARG A 223 4.21 10.77 8.35
C ARG A 223 3.70 12.18 8.08
N ASP A 224 4.58 13.18 8.11
CA ASP A 224 4.23 14.56 7.79
C ASP A 224 3.87 14.69 6.30
N ALA A 225 4.65 14.07 5.40
CA ALA A 225 4.36 14.00 3.97
C ALA A 225 3.04 13.25 3.69
N PHE A 226 2.78 12.16 4.40
CA PHE A 226 1.53 11.42 4.29
C PHE A 226 0.32 12.21 4.83
N ASN A 227 0.48 12.92 5.95
CA ASN A 227 -0.58 13.77 6.49
C ASN A 227 -0.89 14.93 5.54
N ALA A 228 0.13 15.53 4.92
CA ALA A 228 -0.04 16.54 3.89
C ALA A 228 -0.78 15.99 2.67
N LEU A 229 -0.48 14.75 2.26
CA LEU A 229 -1.21 14.05 1.20
C LEU A 229 -2.67 13.76 1.57
N LYS A 230 -2.93 13.34 2.81
CA LYS A 230 -4.28 13.06 3.33
C LYS A 230 -5.17 14.31 3.40
N ALA A 231 -4.57 15.49 3.53
CA ALA A 231 -5.30 16.76 3.50
C ALA A 231 -5.78 17.13 2.08
N LEU A 232 -5.39 16.37 1.05
CA LEU A 232 -5.84 16.51 -0.32
C LEU A 232 -7.04 15.60 -0.61
N ASP A 233 -7.91 16.02 -1.53
CA ASP A 233 -9.11 15.29 -1.92
C ASP A 233 -8.76 14.12 -2.86
N LEU A 234 -8.36 13.00 -2.26
CA LEU A 234 -8.01 11.75 -2.92
C LEU A 234 -9.14 10.74 -2.77
N ASP A 235 -9.31 9.86 -3.76
CA ASP A 235 -10.25 8.77 -3.62
C ASP A 235 -9.87 7.85 -2.42
N PRO A 236 -10.85 7.35 -1.65
CA PRO A 236 -10.58 6.55 -0.47
C PRO A 236 -9.77 5.26 -0.71
N ALA A 237 -9.88 4.66 -1.90
CA ALA A 237 -9.18 3.41 -2.22
C ALA A 237 -7.69 3.67 -2.48
N THR A 238 -7.36 4.76 -3.17
CA THR A 238 -6.00 5.25 -3.32
C THR A 238 -5.39 5.61 -1.99
N LEU A 239 -6.12 6.37 -1.15
CA LEU A 239 -5.64 6.73 0.19
C LEU A 239 -5.37 5.49 1.04
N ALA A 240 -6.23 4.47 0.99
CA ALA A 240 -6.02 3.20 1.69
C ALA A 240 -4.79 2.44 1.16
N THR A 241 -4.56 2.46 -0.16
CA THR A 241 -3.37 1.86 -0.77
C THR A 241 -2.10 2.55 -0.29
N ILE A 242 -2.07 3.88 -0.34
CA ILE A 242 -0.90 4.67 0.11
C ILE A 242 -0.67 4.51 1.61
N GLN A 243 -1.73 4.55 2.42
CA GLN A 243 -1.65 4.30 3.86
C GLN A 243 -1.08 2.90 4.17
N GLY A 244 -1.44 1.88 3.38
CA GLY A 244 -0.88 0.54 3.51
C GLY A 244 0.61 0.48 3.13
N THR A 245 1.04 1.21 2.10
CA THR A 245 2.47 1.34 1.74
C THR A 245 3.25 2.01 2.87
N VAL A 246 2.72 3.12 3.41
CA VAL A 246 3.33 3.85 4.53
C VAL A 246 3.43 2.97 5.76
N ASN A 247 2.38 2.22 6.11
CA ASN A 247 2.41 1.30 7.25
C ASN A 247 3.44 0.17 7.05
N ALA A 248 3.53 -0.41 5.85
CA ALA A 248 4.52 -1.45 5.56
C ALA A 248 5.96 -0.91 5.65
N TYR A 249 6.18 0.32 5.20
CA TYR A 249 7.46 1.01 5.37
C TYR A 249 7.75 1.28 6.84
N GLU A 250 6.81 1.90 7.55
CA GLU A 250 6.95 2.25 8.95
C GLU A 250 7.18 0.98 9.78
N ASP A 251 6.48 -0.13 9.56
CA ASP A 251 6.71 -1.36 10.31
C ASP A 251 8.14 -1.89 10.17
N VAL A 252 8.80 -1.69 9.03
CA VAL A 252 10.19 -2.09 8.80
C VAL A 252 11.19 -1.09 9.39
N VAL A 253 10.96 0.21 9.19
CA VAL A 253 11.92 1.27 9.58
C VAL A 253 11.75 1.73 11.03
N THR A 254 10.52 1.72 11.53
CA THR A 254 10.14 2.16 12.88
C THR A 254 10.50 1.13 13.93
N ALA A 255 10.64 -0.14 13.56
CA ALA A 255 11.00 -1.21 14.48
C ALA A 255 12.29 -0.93 15.29
N CYS A 256 13.18 -0.04 14.81
CA CYS A 256 14.49 0.24 15.44
C CYS A 256 14.91 1.71 15.60
N LYS A 257 14.14 2.71 15.11
CA LYS A 257 14.63 4.11 15.10
C LYS A 257 13.67 5.19 15.59
N VAL A 258 12.36 4.94 15.63
CA VAL A 258 11.38 5.95 16.09
C VAL A 258 10.55 5.51 17.30
N ASN A 259 10.85 4.32 17.82
CA ASN A 259 10.21 3.79 19.00
C ASN A 259 11.04 4.12 20.23
N SER A 260 10.68 5.17 20.96
CA SER A 260 11.59 5.77 21.94
C SER A 260 10.88 6.13 23.23
N PHE A 261 11.67 6.53 24.21
CA PHE A 261 11.21 6.99 25.51
C PHE A 261 11.57 8.45 25.77
N PRO A 262 10.78 9.20 26.57
CA PRO A 262 11.22 10.47 27.13
C PRO A 262 12.59 10.36 27.82
N GLY A 263 13.45 11.36 27.67
CA GLY A 263 14.86 11.25 28.07
C GLY A 263 15.14 10.99 29.55
N ASP A 264 14.18 11.28 30.43
CA ASP A 264 14.21 11.00 31.87
C ASP A 264 13.87 9.54 32.23
N THR A 265 13.38 8.76 31.27
CA THR A 265 13.07 7.34 31.43
C THR A 265 14.32 6.60 31.90
N ARG A 266 14.18 5.83 32.97
CA ARG A 266 15.30 5.17 33.64
C ARG A 266 15.50 3.77 33.09
N VAL A 267 16.74 3.41 32.77
CA VAL A 267 17.15 2.10 32.27
C VAL A 267 17.88 1.34 33.36
N LEU A 268 17.59 0.04 33.51
CA LEU A 268 18.24 -0.85 34.49
C LEU A 268 19.66 -1.22 34.04
N MET A 269 20.66 -0.71 34.76
CA MET A 269 22.08 -0.91 34.47
C MET A 269 22.57 -2.27 34.97
N ALA A 270 23.72 -2.72 34.45
CA ALA A 270 24.29 -4.03 34.79
C ALA A 270 24.67 -4.20 36.27
N ASP A 271 24.95 -3.09 36.96
CA ASP A 271 25.24 -3.05 38.40
C ASP A 271 23.98 -2.97 39.28
N GLY A 272 22.79 -3.02 38.67
CA GLY A 272 21.50 -2.88 39.35
C GLY A 272 21.06 -1.44 39.60
N SER A 273 21.87 -0.45 39.23
CA SER A 273 21.50 0.97 39.30
C SER A 273 20.58 1.36 38.13
N HIS A 274 20.11 2.61 38.13
CA HIS A 274 19.24 3.15 37.09
C HIS A 274 19.78 4.46 36.52
N LYS A 275 20.01 4.48 35.21
CA LYS A 275 20.50 5.67 34.48
C LYS A 275 19.39 6.21 33.57
N ALA A 276 19.26 7.53 33.45
CA ALA A 276 18.31 8.11 32.50
C ALA A 276 18.75 7.75 31.07
N ILE A 277 17.80 7.41 30.20
CA ILE A 277 18.08 6.89 28.86
C ILE A 277 18.88 7.90 28.01
N ARG A 278 18.64 9.19 28.19
CA ARG A 278 19.41 10.27 27.55
C ARG A 278 20.88 10.32 27.95
N ASP A 279 21.23 9.72 29.09
CA ASP A 279 22.57 9.73 29.69
C ASP A 279 23.32 8.41 29.48
N VAL A 280 22.64 7.38 28.96
CA VAL A 280 23.27 6.12 28.55
C VAL A 280 24.15 6.37 27.32
N ARG A 281 25.31 5.71 27.25
CA ARG A 281 26.29 5.85 26.17
C ARG A 281 26.66 4.50 25.58
N VAL A 282 27.11 4.50 24.32
CA VAL A 282 27.72 3.31 23.70
C VAL A 282 28.86 2.81 24.59
N GLY A 283 28.88 1.50 24.83
CA GLY A 283 29.81 0.83 25.74
C GLY A 283 29.30 0.67 27.18
N ASP A 284 28.29 1.43 27.62
CA ASP A 284 27.63 1.18 28.90
C ASP A 284 27.06 -0.24 28.93
N ARG A 285 27.08 -0.90 30.09
CA ARG A 285 26.47 -2.22 30.27
C ARG A 285 25.15 -2.12 31.03
N LEU A 286 24.11 -2.74 30.49
CA LEU A 286 22.77 -2.80 31.08
C LEU A 286 22.29 -4.24 31.23
N LEU A 287 21.24 -4.46 32.02
CA LEU A 287 20.62 -5.79 32.11
C LEU A 287 19.66 -5.99 30.94
N ALA A 288 19.81 -7.12 30.28
CA ALA A 288 18.96 -7.54 29.17
C ALA A 288 18.73 -9.06 29.22
N GLY A 289 17.66 -9.52 28.60
CA GLY A 289 17.33 -10.93 28.60
C GLY A 289 16.15 -11.27 27.70
N ASP A 290 16.08 -12.55 27.33
CA ASP A 290 14.96 -13.09 26.56
C ASP A 290 13.73 -13.25 27.46
N ALA A 291 12.57 -12.91 26.92
CA ALA A 291 11.33 -13.11 27.64
C ALA A 291 11.11 -14.61 27.94
N GLY A 292 11.12 -14.97 29.23
CA GLY A 292 10.84 -16.33 29.69
C GLY A 292 12.07 -17.21 29.91
N LYS A 293 13.29 -16.77 29.57
CA LYS A 293 14.49 -17.62 29.69
C LYS A 293 15.50 -17.04 30.67
N GLY A 294 15.80 -17.81 31.73
CA GLY A 294 16.90 -17.53 32.64
C GLY A 294 16.80 -16.19 33.39
N LYS A 295 17.89 -15.82 34.06
CA LYS A 295 18.04 -14.50 34.68
C LYS A 295 18.63 -13.53 33.64
N PRO A 296 18.27 -12.24 33.67
CA PRO A 296 18.89 -11.23 32.81
C PRO A 296 20.41 -11.18 33.01
N THR A 297 21.14 -10.94 31.92
CA THR A 297 22.59 -10.85 31.88
C THR A 297 23.04 -9.45 31.47
N ALA A 298 24.30 -9.12 31.73
CA ALA A 298 24.86 -7.81 31.39
C ALA A 298 25.27 -7.74 29.91
N HIS A 299 24.72 -6.78 29.18
CA HIS A 299 24.97 -6.58 27.75
C HIS A 299 25.42 -5.15 27.45
N PRO A 300 26.34 -4.94 26.48
CA PRO A 300 26.78 -3.60 26.12
C PRO A 300 25.74 -2.88 25.26
N VAL A 301 25.63 -1.57 25.44
CA VAL A 301 24.96 -0.68 24.51
C VAL A 301 25.87 -0.49 23.29
N THR A 302 25.36 -0.80 22.10
CA THR A 302 26.10 -0.72 20.84
C THR A 302 25.72 0.51 20.01
N ASP A 303 24.57 1.13 20.27
CA ASP A 303 24.16 2.38 19.63
C ASP A 303 23.17 3.16 20.51
N THR A 304 23.04 4.47 20.27
CA THR A 304 22.08 5.35 20.96
C THR A 304 21.38 6.25 19.95
N PHE A 305 20.06 6.35 20.01
CA PHE A 305 19.25 7.16 19.11
C PHE A 305 18.55 8.30 19.84
N ARG A 306 18.33 9.40 19.13
CA ARG A 306 17.44 10.48 19.57
C ARG A 306 16.67 11.05 18.39
N HIS A 307 15.40 11.39 18.60
CA HIS A 307 14.59 12.06 17.60
C HIS A 307 13.42 12.83 18.26
N PRO A 308 12.80 13.80 17.57
CA PRO A 308 11.58 14.42 18.06
C PRO A 308 10.35 13.51 17.82
N THR A 309 9.35 13.60 18.69
CA THR A 309 8.00 13.05 18.49
C THR A 309 6.93 14.07 18.92
N ARG A 310 5.77 14.03 18.28
CA ARG A 310 4.56 14.77 18.67
C ARG A 310 3.48 13.89 19.31
N ARG A 311 3.75 12.59 19.44
CA ARG A 311 2.81 11.61 20.01
C ARG A 311 3.49 10.75 21.07
N LEU A 312 2.87 10.68 22.23
CA LEU A 312 3.29 9.85 23.36
C LEU A 312 2.07 9.16 23.96
N VAL A 313 2.26 7.99 24.53
CA VAL A 313 1.23 7.27 25.27
C VAL A 313 1.68 7.15 26.72
N ASP A 314 0.83 7.60 27.64
CA ASP A 314 1.02 7.38 29.07
C ASP A 314 0.39 6.06 29.46
N ILE A 315 1.21 5.14 29.96
CA ILE A 315 0.86 3.81 30.40
C ILE A 315 0.80 3.85 31.93
N THR A 316 -0.38 3.69 32.49
CA THR A 316 -0.57 3.56 33.94
C THR A 316 -0.60 2.08 34.29
N LEU A 317 0.24 1.70 35.23
CA LEU A 317 0.25 0.38 35.86
C LEU A 317 -0.30 0.50 37.29
N ALA A 318 -0.56 -0.64 37.92
CA ALA A 318 -1.12 -0.67 39.28
C ALA A 318 -0.32 0.15 40.31
N ASP A 319 1.01 0.23 40.16
CA ASP A 319 1.91 0.83 41.14
C ASP A 319 2.86 1.90 40.57
N GLY A 320 2.66 2.31 39.32
CA GLY A 320 3.48 3.33 38.66
C GLY A 320 2.98 3.73 37.28
N ARG A 321 3.73 4.60 36.62
CA ARG A 321 3.45 5.07 35.26
C ARG A 321 4.71 5.02 34.40
N LEU A 322 4.52 4.94 33.10
CA LEU A 322 5.57 5.07 32.11
C LEU A 322 5.02 5.80 30.90
N THR A 323 5.86 6.56 30.22
CA THR A 323 5.49 7.20 28.95
C THR A 323 6.40 6.65 27.86
N SER A 324 5.82 6.34 26.70
CA SER A 324 6.53 5.78 25.55
C SER A 324 5.93 6.29 24.25
N THR A 325 6.66 6.21 23.14
CA THR A 325 6.02 6.32 21.82
C THR A 325 5.04 5.17 21.59
N ALA A 326 4.05 5.41 20.73
CA ALA A 326 2.95 4.49 20.46
C ALA A 326 3.41 3.15 19.82
N GLY A 327 4.51 3.15 19.07
CA GLY A 327 5.00 1.95 18.38
C GLY A 327 5.94 1.06 19.20
N HIS A 328 6.39 1.50 20.37
CA HIS A 328 7.39 0.76 21.15
C HIS A 328 6.82 -0.59 21.62
N LEU A 329 7.65 -1.63 21.65
CA LEU A 329 7.20 -2.99 21.97
C LEU A 329 7.49 -3.32 23.43
N PHE A 330 6.45 -3.79 24.13
CA PHE A 330 6.52 -4.29 25.50
C PHE A 330 6.19 -5.77 25.52
N HIS A 331 6.83 -6.51 26.43
CA HIS A 331 6.52 -7.93 26.57
C HIS A 331 5.28 -8.15 27.46
N VAL A 332 4.18 -8.57 26.85
CA VAL A 332 2.91 -8.90 27.52
C VAL A 332 2.79 -10.40 27.72
N ASP A 333 2.45 -10.82 28.94
CA ASP A 333 2.19 -12.23 29.25
C ASP A 333 1.03 -12.80 28.42
N GLY A 334 1.22 -13.98 27.83
CA GLY A 334 0.26 -14.65 26.95
C GLY A 334 0.08 -14.01 25.56
N ARG A 335 0.62 -12.81 25.31
CA ARG A 335 0.54 -12.11 24.01
C ARG A 335 1.90 -11.84 23.35
N GLY A 336 2.99 -11.97 24.09
CA GLY A 336 4.34 -11.67 23.61
C GLY A 336 4.57 -10.16 23.39
N TRP A 337 5.44 -9.83 22.44
CA TRP A 337 5.75 -8.45 22.07
C TRP A 337 4.53 -7.73 21.51
N THR A 338 4.05 -6.71 22.22
CA THR A 338 2.85 -5.93 21.91
C THR A 338 3.21 -4.45 21.82
N ARG A 339 2.71 -3.74 20.80
CA ARG A 339 2.93 -2.29 20.66
C ARG A 339 2.20 -1.55 21.77
N VAL A 340 2.76 -0.42 22.21
CA VAL A 340 2.08 0.46 23.18
C VAL A 340 0.69 0.88 22.72
N SER A 341 0.49 1.17 21.43
CA SER A 341 -0.82 1.50 20.86
C SER A 341 -1.84 0.35 20.86
N GLU A 342 -1.39 -0.88 21.10
CA GLU A 342 -2.20 -2.10 21.12
C GLU A 342 -2.34 -2.69 22.53
N LEU A 343 -1.73 -2.05 23.52
CA LEU A 343 -1.93 -2.39 24.92
C LEU A 343 -3.40 -2.18 25.30
N ARG A 344 -3.85 -2.98 26.25
CA ARG A 344 -5.20 -2.94 26.80
C ARG A 344 -5.12 -2.90 28.31
N THR A 345 -6.08 -2.24 28.94
CA THR A 345 -6.29 -2.41 30.38
C THR A 345 -6.47 -3.90 30.69
N GLY A 346 -5.72 -4.40 31.68
CA GLY A 346 -5.63 -5.81 32.05
C GLY A 346 -4.46 -6.56 31.43
N ASP A 347 -3.79 -6.03 30.40
CA ASP A 347 -2.53 -6.62 29.91
C ASP A 347 -1.49 -6.63 31.02
N ARG A 348 -0.67 -7.69 31.08
CA ARG A 348 0.32 -7.91 32.14
C ARG A 348 1.74 -7.83 31.59
N LEU A 349 2.49 -6.79 31.95
CA LEU A 349 3.86 -6.57 31.50
C LEU A 349 4.86 -7.36 32.35
N ARG A 350 5.91 -7.88 31.71
CA ARG A 350 6.91 -8.74 32.36
C ARG A 350 8.09 -7.96 32.94
N THR A 351 8.56 -8.38 34.11
CA THR A 351 9.69 -7.79 34.86
C THR A 351 10.99 -8.62 34.74
N PRO A 352 12.14 -8.11 35.23
CA PRO A 352 13.38 -8.86 35.32
C PRO A 352 13.30 -10.16 36.14
N ASP A 353 12.54 -10.16 37.23
CA ASP A 353 12.38 -11.31 38.14
C ASP A 353 11.29 -12.30 37.68
N GLY A 354 10.64 -12.03 36.54
CA GLY A 354 9.60 -12.88 35.96
C GLY A 354 8.20 -12.64 36.52
N THR A 355 8.03 -11.69 37.45
CA THR A 355 6.72 -11.23 37.90
C THR A 355 6.01 -10.39 36.83
N LEU A 356 4.74 -10.07 37.08
CA LEU A 356 3.82 -9.47 36.11
C LEU A 356 3.13 -8.23 36.68
N HIS A 357 3.10 -7.14 35.91
CA HIS A 357 2.46 -5.87 36.30
C HIS A 357 1.32 -5.51 35.36
N ALA A 358 0.12 -5.35 35.92
CA ALA A 358 -1.08 -5.05 35.15
C ALA A 358 -1.12 -3.59 34.69
N VAL A 359 -1.44 -3.38 33.42
CA VAL A 359 -1.83 -2.09 32.84
C VAL A 359 -3.24 -1.76 33.33
N THR A 360 -3.41 -0.59 33.95
CA THR A 360 -4.69 -0.14 34.52
C THR A 360 -5.33 0.96 33.68
N ALA A 361 -4.53 1.80 33.02
CA ALA A 361 -5.04 2.82 32.11
C ALA A 361 -4.01 3.17 31.02
N LEU A 362 -4.52 3.66 29.90
CA LEU A 362 -3.73 4.15 28.77
C LEU A 362 -4.27 5.52 28.34
N ARG A 363 -3.38 6.48 28.13
CA ARG A 363 -3.72 7.80 27.60
C ARG A 363 -2.85 8.12 26.40
N ASP A 364 -3.44 8.05 25.21
CA ASP A 364 -2.79 8.49 23.97
C ASP A 364 -2.81 10.02 23.89
N ARG A 365 -1.63 10.62 23.71
CA ARG A 365 -1.41 12.07 23.60
C ARG A 365 -0.80 12.38 22.24
N ASP A 366 -1.65 12.65 21.27
CA ASP A 366 -1.25 13.11 19.94
C ASP A 366 -1.27 14.65 19.86
N GLY A 367 -0.61 15.21 18.84
CA GLY A 367 -0.58 16.65 18.59
C GLY A 367 0.23 17.46 19.61
N LEU A 368 1.15 16.82 20.36
CA LEU A 368 2.05 17.52 21.27
C LEU A 368 3.04 18.41 20.50
N PRO A 369 3.55 19.49 21.13
CA PRO A 369 4.77 20.13 20.66
C PRO A 369 5.91 19.09 20.55
N PRO A 370 6.82 19.19 19.56
CA PRO A 370 7.93 18.26 19.42
C PRO A 370 8.68 18.02 20.75
N ARG A 371 8.74 16.76 21.18
CA ARG A 371 9.48 16.30 22.36
C ARG A 371 10.63 15.40 21.92
N GLU A 372 11.82 15.67 22.43
CA GLU A 372 12.97 14.79 22.20
C GLU A 372 12.80 13.48 22.98
N VAL A 373 12.96 12.36 22.28
CA VAL A 373 12.88 11.00 22.82
C VAL A 373 14.12 10.20 22.38
N PHE A 374 14.43 9.15 23.14
CA PHE A 374 15.66 8.39 23.07
C PHE A 374 15.40 6.89 23.02
N ASP A 375 16.28 6.16 22.34
CA ASP A 375 16.28 4.70 22.30
C ASP A 375 17.72 4.15 22.26
N LEU A 376 17.91 2.85 22.50
CA LEU A 376 19.22 2.23 22.68
C LEU A 376 19.32 0.88 21.98
N THR A 377 20.39 0.67 21.21
CA THR A 377 20.74 -0.69 20.77
C THR A 377 21.54 -1.42 21.82
N VAL A 378 21.05 -2.60 22.21
CA VAL A 378 21.70 -3.51 23.16
C VAL A 378 22.23 -4.72 22.41
N GLY A 379 23.52 -5.03 22.57
CA GLY A 379 24.13 -6.17 21.92
C GLY A 379 23.65 -7.50 22.52
N GLY A 380 23.19 -8.43 21.69
CA GLY A 380 22.69 -9.74 22.12
C GLY A 380 21.17 -9.82 21.98
N PRO A 381 20.39 -9.83 23.08
CA PRO A 381 18.95 -10.08 23.04
C PRO A 381 18.12 -8.92 22.48
N HIS A 382 18.73 -7.75 22.21
CA HIS A 382 18.03 -6.56 21.72
C HIS A 382 16.82 -6.12 22.57
N THR A 383 16.87 -6.45 23.86
CA THR A 383 15.93 -6.03 24.88
C THR A 383 16.64 -5.22 25.96
N PHE A 384 15.86 -4.48 26.73
CA PHE A 384 16.31 -3.86 27.98
C PHE A 384 15.13 -3.64 28.90
N TYR A 385 15.41 -3.15 30.10
CA TYR A 385 14.37 -2.83 31.07
C TYR A 385 14.31 -1.33 31.33
N VAL A 386 13.09 -0.80 31.27
CA VAL A 386 12.78 0.59 31.65
C VAL A 386 11.99 0.61 32.95
N ARG A 387 12.27 1.59 33.79
CA ARG A 387 11.69 1.71 35.12
C ARG A 387 10.50 2.66 35.11
N THR A 388 9.39 2.21 35.70
CA THR A 388 8.20 3.02 35.92
C THR A 388 8.45 4.09 36.99
N GLU A 389 7.80 5.24 36.85
CA GLU A 389 7.76 6.28 37.87
C GLU A 389 6.64 6.00 38.88
N GLY A 390 6.81 6.40 40.14
CA GLY A 390 5.76 6.30 41.14
C GLY A 390 6.24 5.90 42.52
N THR A 391 5.30 5.51 43.38
CA THR A 391 5.56 5.15 44.78
C THR A 391 6.18 3.77 44.93
N ARG A 392 5.99 2.87 43.97
CA ARG A 392 6.71 1.58 43.88
C ARG A 392 7.17 1.34 42.45
N PRO A 393 8.29 1.96 42.04
CA PRO A 393 8.88 1.81 40.71
C PRO A 393 9.24 0.35 40.38
N ARG A 394 8.94 -0.08 39.16
CA ARG A 394 9.17 -1.43 38.64
C ARG A 394 9.82 -1.38 37.27
N ASP A 395 10.67 -2.36 37.01
CA ASP A 395 11.33 -2.53 35.72
C ASP A 395 10.45 -3.39 34.81
N VAL A 396 10.26 -2.98 33.57
CA VAL A 396 9.47 -3.72 32.56
C VAL A 396 10.28 -3.96 31.30
N LEU A 397 10.10 -5.14 30.71
CA LEU A 397 10.86 -5.61 29.55
C LEU A 397 10.36 -4.98 28.26
N VAL A 398 11.27 -4.33 27.53
CA VAL A 398 11.01 -3.64 26.27
C VAL A 398 11.98 -4.08 25.18
N HIS A 399 11.58 -3.89 23.92
CA HIS A 399 12.31 -4.35 22.75
C HIS A 399 12.84 -3.17 21.92
N ASN A 400 14.05 -3.31 21.38
CA ASN A 400 14.70 -2.29 20.55
C ASN A 400 14.60 -2.54 19.03
N CYS A 401 14.36 -3.77 18.52
CA CYS A 401 14.47 -4.04 17.07
C CYS A 401 13.60 -5.14 16.39
N THR A 402 13.86 -5.47 15.11
CA THR A 402 13.36 -6.71 14.46
C THR A 402 14.19 -7.89 14.96
N ASP A 403 13.55 -8.95 15.46
CA ASP A 403 14.25 -10.00 16.21
C ASP A 403 14.23 -11.36 15.52
N ILE A 404 15.33 -11.69 14.82
CA ILE A 404 15.57 -13.05 14.29
C ILE A 404 15.62 -14.11 15.40
N ILE A 405 15.87 -13.71 16.65
CA ILE A 405 15.90 -14.60 17.82
C ILE A 405 14.47 -14.94 18.25
N ALA A 406 13.57 -13.97 18.33
CA ALA A 406 12.15 -14.18 18.59
C ALA A 406 11.37 -14.74 17.38
N ASP A 407 11.94 -14.72 16.18
CA ASP A 407 11.34 -15.37 15.01
C ASP A 407 11.68 -16.85 14.94
N GLU A 408 12.82 -17.28 15.51
CA GLU A 408 13.28 -18.68 15.44
C GLU A 408 12.21 -19.69 15.90
N GLY A 409 11.96 -20.70 15.07
CA GLY A 409 10.96 -21.75 15.29
C GLY A 409 9.52 -21.35 14.96
N ILE A 410 9.19 -20.07 14.85
CA ILE A 410 7.85 -19.63 14.48
C ILE A 410 7.63 -19.92 12.99
N GLU A 411 6.56 -20.64 12.67
CA GLU A 411 6.22 -20.97 11.28
C GLU A 411 7.39 -21.69 10.54
N GLY A 412 8.24 -22.42 11.28
CA GLY A 412 9.41 -23.13 10.74
C GLY A 412 10.63 -22.25 10.45
N ALA A 413 10.67 -21.03 11.01
CA ALA A 413 11.84 -20.16 10.88
C ALA A 413 13.09 -20.80 11.52
N HIS A 414 14.26 -20.63 10.88
CA HIS A 414 15.48 -21.39 11.23
C HIS A 414 16.78 -20.61 10.95
N THR A 415 16.76 -19.28 11.13
CA THR A 415 17.93 -18.43 10.91
C THR A 415 19.07 -18.83 11.84
N LEU A 416 18.79 -18.95 13.14
CA LEU A 416 19.81 -19.19 14.15
C LEU A 416 20.36 -20.61 14.06
N GLU A 417 19.48 -21.61 14.02
CA GLU A 417 19.87 -23.01 13.99
C GLU A 417 20.72 -23.32 12.76
N GLN A 418 20.31 -22.86 11.57
CA GLN A 418 20.96 -23.25 10.33
C GLN A 418 22.07 -22.30 9.88
N HIS A 419 22.07 -21.04 10.29
CA HIS A 419 23.00 -20.05 9.75
C HIS A 419 23.86 -19.35 10.79
N VAL A 420 23.63 -19.58 12.09
CA VAL A 420 24.46 -18.99 13.16
C VAL A 420 25.10 -20.08 14.02
N ARG A 421 24.29 -20.98 14.58
CA ARG A 421 24.70 -21.95 15.61
C ARG A 421 25.20 -23.28 15.06
N ILE A 422 25.13 -23.49 13.75
CA ILE A 422 25.63 -24.70 13.10
C ILE A 422 27.15 -24.85 13.29
N PRO A 423 27.66 -25.99 13.80
CA PRO A 423 29.10 -26.19 14.04
C PRO A 423 29.94 -26.23 12.75
N ASP A 424 31.21 -25.82 12.83
CA ASP A 424 32.16 -25.83 11.68
C ASP A 424 32.21 -27.20 10.99
N GLN A 425 32.19 -28.27 11.78
CA GLN A 425 32.26 -29.65 11.31
C GLN A 425 31.08 -30.03 10.40
N GLN A 426 29.93 -29.38 10.57
CA GLN A 426 28.74 -29.63 9.76
C GLN A 426 28.65 -28.70 8.54
N MET A 427 29.41 -27.61 8.49
CA MET A 427 29.35 -26.64 7.39
C MET A 427 29.88 -27.20 6.07
N ALA A 428 30.92 -28.03 6.11
CA ALA A 428 31.44 -28.69 4.91
C ALA A 428 30.39 -29.65 4.29
N ALA A 429 29.74 -30.45 5.14
CA ALA A 429 28.63 -31.33 4.71
C ALA A 429 27.45 -30.52 4.19
N LYS A 430 27.11 -29.41 4.85
CA LYS A 430 26.06 -28.48 4.38
C LYS A 430 26.40 -27.90 3.01
N ALA A 431 27.66 -27.53 2.76
CA ALA A 431 28.09 -27.02 1.46
C ALA A 431 27.95 -28.08 0.35
N LEU A 432 28.32 -29.34 0.64
CA LEU A 432 28.15 -30.47 -0.28
C LEU A 432 26.68 -30.74 -0.61
N ALA A 433 25.77 -30.59 0.36
CA ALA A 433 24.34 -30.79 0.18
C ALA A 433 23.62 -29.60 -0.46
N ALA A 434 24.22 -28.41 -0.47
CA ALA A 434 23.61 -27.21 -1.01
C ALA A 434 23.57 -27.25 -2.55
N LYS A 435 22.44 -26.83 -3.14
CA LYS A 435 22.23 -26.81 -4.61
C LYS A 435 23.30 -25.99 -5.37
N GLY A 436 23.92 -25.00 -4.72
CA GLY A 436 25.00 -24.18 -5.28
C GLY A 436 26.40 -24.58 -4.83
N GLY A 437 26.54 -25.66 -4.05
CA GLY A 437 27.83 -26.06 -3.49
C GLY A 437 28.41 -25.07 -2.48
N VAL A 438 27.61 -24.16 -1.92
CA VAL A 438 28.07 -23.16 -0.95
C VAL A 438 27.17 -23.14 0.27
N ALA A 439 27.79 -23.16 1.46
CA ALA A 439 27.11 -22.91 2.72
C ALA A 439 27.75 -21.71 3.42
N THR A 440 26.92 -20.86 4.02
CA THR A 440 27.37 -19.69 4.74
C THR A 440 26.91 -19.71 6.19
N ARG A 441 27.70 -19.07 7.07
CA ARG A 441 27.40 -18.89 8.47
C ARG A 441 27.79 -17.48 8.92
N TRP A 442 26.92 -16.85 9.71
CA TRP A 442 27.20 -15.59 10.38
C TRP A 442 28.38 -15.71 11.37
N LEU A 443 29.02 -14.59 11.70
CA LEU A 443 30.05 -14.54 12.75
C LEU A 443 29.47 -14.94 14.11
N ASP A 444 28.35 -14.33 14.46
CA ASP A 444 27.62 -14.53 15.71
C ASP A 444 26.17 -14.02 15.58
N GLU A 445 25.36 -14.27 16.61
CA GLU A 445 23.95 -13.86 16.65
C GLU A 445 23.77 -12.35 16.57
N ALA A 446 24.63 -11.58 17.25
CA ALA A 446 24.55 -10.12 17.27
C ALA A 446 24.81 -9.53 15.88
N THR A 447 25.78 -10.10 15.15
CA THR A 447 26.10 -9.73 13.77
C THR A 447 24.93 -10.07 12.84
N ALA A 448 24.36 -11.26 12.98
CA ALA A 448 23.20 -11.68 12.19
C ALA A 448 22.00 -10.75 12.41
N ALA A 449 21.65 -10.49 13.68
CA ALA A 449 20.52 -9.63 14.03
C ALA A 449 20.70 -8.20 13.49
N ARG A 450 21.86 -7.59 13.75
CA ARG A 450 22.19 -6.25 13.24
C ARG A 450 22.15 -6.19 11.71
N ALA A 451 22.76 -7.16 11.03
CA ALA A 451 22.85 -7.13 9.58
C ALA A 451 21.51 -7.40 8.89
N VAL A 452 20.67 -8.28 9.45
CA VAL A 452 19.31 -8.52 8.94
C VAL A 452 18.46 -7.27 9.05
N ASP A 453 18.55 -6.61 10.19
CA ASP A 453 17.83 -5.39 10.49
C ASP A 453 18.29 -4.21 9.61
N GLU A 454 19.61 -4.04 9.42
CA GLU A 454 20.18 -3.07 8.48
C GLU A 454 19.76 -3.37 7.03
N ALA A 455 19.82 -4.63 6.62
CA ALA A 455 19.41 -5.05 5.28
C ALA A 455 17.93 -4.79 5.01
N MET A 456 17.04 -5.07 5.96
CA MET A 456 15.61 -4.76 5.86
C MET A 456 15.37 -3.25 5.70
N ARG A 457 16.06 -2.42 6.50
CA ARG A 457 15.96 -0.96 6.42
C ARG A 457 16.46 -0.38 5.10
N GLU A 458 17.62 -0.83 4.62
CA GLU A 458 18.14 -0.33 3.35
C GLU A 458 17.31 -0.85 2.18
N TRP A 459 16.74 -2.05 2.30
CA TRP A 459 15.90 -2.63 1.27
C TRP A 459 14.58 -1.90 1.11
N ILE A 460 13.90 -1.58 2.21
CA ILE A 460 12.58 -0.93 2.14
C ILE A 460 12.66 0.50 1.61
N LYS A 461 13.82 1.17 1.72
CA LYS A 461 14.10 2.49 1.13
C LYS A 461 14.31 2.46 -0.39
N GLN A 462 14.67 1.31 -0.96
CA GLN A 462 14.84 1.23 -2.42
C GLN A 462 13.49 1.42 -3.13
N PRO A 463 13.47 2.08 -4.29
CA PRO A 463 12.24 2.36 -5.03
C PRO A 463 11.37 1.10 -5.22
N GLY A 464 10.08 1.23 -4.96
CA GLY A 464 9.09 0.17 -5.16
C GLY A 464 9.04 -0.93 -4.08
N ASN A 465 10.04 -1.07 -3.20
CA ASN A 465 10.06 -2.18 -2.23
C ASN A 465 9.01 -2.06 -1.13
N ALA A 466 8.65 -0.84 -0.70
CA ALA A 466 7.54 -0.63 0.24
C ALA A 466 6.19 -1.10 -0.35
N LYS A 467 5.93 -0.77 -1.62
CA LYS A 467 4.74 -1.25 -2.36
C LYS A 467 4.78 -2.77 -2.53
N LYS A 468 5.94 -3.32 -2.87
CA LYS A 468 6.15 -4.77 -3.00
C LYS A 468 5.84 -5.51 -1.69
N MET A 469 6.33 -5.00 -0.56
CA MET A 469 6.04 -5.52 0.78
C MET A 469 4.53 -5.47 1.06
N GLN A 470 3.88 -4.32 0.88
CA GLN A 470 2.44 -4.18 1.12
C GLN A 470 1.62 -5.14 0.25
N LYS A 471 1.93 -5.24 -1.04
CA LYS A 471 1.26 -6.14 -1.97
C LYS A 471 1.37 -7.58 -1.48
N TRP A 472 2.58 -8.01 -1.10
CA TRP A 472 2.80 -9.35 -0.54
C TRP A 472 2.00 -9.59 0.75
N LEU A 473 2.02 -8.64 1.70
CA LEU A 473 1.23 -8.71 2.94
C LEU A 473 -0.28 -8.79 2.71
N THR A 474 -0.76 -8.30 1.56
CA THR A 474 -2.19 -8.32 1.19
C THR A 474 -2.57 -9.61 0.46
N ASP A 475 -1.71 -10.07 -0.45
CA ASP A 475 -2.00 -11.20 -1.34
C ASP A 475 -1.75 -12.55 -0.66
N GLU A 476 -0.73 -12.65 0.18
CA GLU A 476 -0.31 -13.92 0.80
C GLU A 476 -1.37 -14.53 1.71
N PRO A 477 -2.05 -13.80 2.63
CA PRO A 477 -3.16 -14.36 3.39
C PRO A 477 -4.30 -14.89 2.51
N ARG A 478 -4.57 -14.29 1.34
CA ARG A 478 -5.58 -14.79 0.39
C ARG A 478 -5.17 -16.09 -0.28
N ARG A 479 -3.86 -16.30 -0.50
CA ARG A 479 -3.30 -17.55 -1.04
C ARG A 479 -3.36 -18.68 -0.02
N ILE A 480 -2.95 -18.40 1.22
CA ILE A 480 -2.97 -19.37 2.32
C ILE A 480 -4.41 -19.77 2.69
N GLY A 481 -5.36 -18.81 2.68
CA GLY A 481 -6.77 -19.05 2.96
C GLY A 481 -7.46 -20.07 2.02
N LYS A 482 -6.85 -20.41 0.88
CA LYS A 482 -7.33 -21.43 -0.06
C LYS A 482 -6.85 -22.85 0.27
N LYS A 483 -6.31 -23.11 1.47
CA LYS A 483 -5.70 -24.40 1.89
C LYS A 483 -4.53 -24.86 1.00
N VAL A 484 -3.77 -23.93 0.45
CA VAL A 484 -2.58 -24.25 -0.36
C VAL A 484 -1.44 -24.67 0.59
N ILE A 485 -0.77 -25.79 0.26
CA ILE A 485 0.41 -26.28 1.00
C ILE A 485 1.52 -25.20 0.90
N PHE A 486 2.19 -24.92 2.02
CA PHE A 486 3.28 -23.95 2.03
C PHE A 486 4.42 -24.39 1.10
N ASP A 487 4.69 -23.57 0.07
CA ASP A 487 5.81 -23.73 -0.86
C ASP A 487 6.81 -22.58 -0.63
N PRO A 488 8.00 -22.85 -0.07
CA PRO A 488 9.03 -21.85 0.16
C PRO A 488 9.43 -21.06 -1.10
N GLY A 489 9.31 -21.66 -2.28
CA GLY A 489 9.65 -21.02 -3.55
C GLY A 489 8.63 -19.99 -4.02
N LYS A 490 7.40 -20.03 -3.51
CA LYS A 490 6.28 -19.18 -3.99
C LYS A 490 5.74 -18.23 -2.94
N HIS A 491 5.85 -18.57 -1.66
CA HIS A 491 5.19 -17.86 -0.56
C HIS A 491 6.14 -16.95 0.23
N LEU A 492 7.45 -17.10 0.05
CA LEU A 492 8.44 -16.28 0.75
C LEU A 492 8.75 -15.00 -0.01
N LEU A 493 8.69 -13.85 0.67
CA LEU A 493 9.23 -12.60 0.13
C LEU A 493 10.74 -12.57 0.35
N THR A 494 11.50 -12.41 -0.73
CA THR A 494 12.96 -12.34 -0.67
C THR A 494 13.43 -10.89 -0.61
N VAL A 495 14.21 -10.60 0.41
CA VAL A 495 14.98 -9.36 0.58
C VAL A 495 16.45 -9.70 0.36
N ARG A 496 17.12 -8.93 -0.49
CA ARG A 496 18.55 -9.08 -0.78
C ARG A 496 19.19 -7.70 -0.70
N MET A 497 20.26 -7.58 0.09
CA MET A 497 20.94 -6.30 0.31
C MET A 497 22.43 -6.50 0.52
N THR A 498 23.25 -5.63 -0.07
CA THR A 498 24.69 -5.55 0.21
C THR A 498 24.94 -4.37 1.14
N LEU A 499 25.52 -4.63 2.32
CA LEU A 499 25.71 -3.60 3.36
C LEU A 499 27.03 -2.84 3.16
N ALA A 500 26.96 -1.54 2.91
CA ALA A 500 28.13 -0.70 2.67
C ALA A 500 29.07 -0.64 3.91
N GLY A 501 30.38 -0.53 3.66
CA GLY A 501 31.38 -0.36 4.73
C GLY A 501 31.72 -1.63 5.53
N GLN A 502 31.15 -2.79 5.18
CA GLN A 502 31.40 -4.06 5.87
C GLN A 502 32.14 -5.02 4.94
N SER A 503 33.32 -5.50 5.35
CA SER A 503 34.14 -6.40 4.50
C SER A 503 33.61 -7.83 4.50
N SER A 504 33.28 -8.37 5.68
CA SER A 504 32.56 -9.63 5.79
C SER A 504 31.76 -9.76 7.09
N LEU A 505 30.59 -10.37 6.97
CA LEU A 505 29.64 -10.62 8.05
C LEU A 505 29.69 -12.06 8.59
N GLY A 506 30.59 -12.89 8.05
CA GLY A 506 30.65 -14.31 8.37
C GLY A 506 31.59 -15.09 7.44
N TYR A 507 31.37 -16.39 7.39
CA TYR A 507 32.21 -17.33 6.66
C TYR A 507 31.39 -18.15 5.66
N LYS A 508 32.06 -18.63 4.62
CA LYS A 508 31.52 -19.56 3.64
C LYS A 508 32.42 -20.79 3.47
N TRP A 509 31.77 -21.88 3.09
CA TRP A 509 32.36 -23.17 2.77
C TRP A 509 31.90 -23.57 1.38
N VAL A 510 32.86 -23.96 0.53
CA VAL A 510 32.60 -24.38 -0.86
C VAL A 510 32.78 -25.90 -0.95
N ALA A 511 31.83 -26.59 -1.57
CA ALA A 511 31.88 -28.01 -1.85
C ALA A 511 33.17 -28.37 -2.60
N ASN A 512 33.97 -29.28 -2.05
CA ASN A 512 35.27 -29.68 -2.59
C ASN A 512 36.24 -28.50 -2.82
N GLY A 513 36.08 -27.40 -2.09
CA GLY A 513 36.84 -26.17 -2.29
C GLY A 513 37.27 -25.51 -0.96
N PRO A 514 37.52 -24.19 -0.98
CA PRO A 514 37.92 -23.45 0.22
C PRO A 514 36.90 -23.59 1.35
N GLN A 515 37.41 -23.86 2.55
CA GLN A 515 36.60 -24.02 3.76
C GLN A 515 36.80 -22.78 4.66
N LYS A 516 35.72 -22.29 5.26
CA LYS A 516 35.73 -21.18 6.24
C LYS A 516 36.50 -19.93 5.75
N VAL A 517 36.19 -19.49 4.54
CA VAL A 517 36.70 -18.21 3.99
C VAL A 517 35.68 -17.10 4.21
N PRO A 518 36.05 -15.81 4.22
CA PRO A 518 35.08 -14.72 4.36
C PRO A 518 33.94 -14.81 3.32
N ALA A 519 32.70 -14.68 3.78
CA ALA A 519 31.51 -14.78 2.92
C ALA A 519 31.17 -13.48 2.17
N GLY A 520 31.73 -12.35 2.59
CA GLY A 520 31.30 -11.02 2.16
C GLY A 520 30.17 -10.46 3.03
N ASN A 521 29.45 -9.48 2.49
CA ASN A 521 28.52 -8.59 3.18
C ASN A 521 27.12 -8.51 2.54
N THR A 522 26.81 -9.41 1.60
CA THR A 522 25.48 -9.52 1.00
C THR A 522 24.60 -10.42 1.84
N VAL A 523 23.49 -9.86 2.33
CA VAL A 523 22.50 -10.49 3.19
C VAL A 523 21.28 -10.87 2.36
N VAL A 524 20.82 -12.12 2.50
CA VAL A 524 19.59 -12.63 1.91
C VAL A 524 18.64 -13.00 3.04
N ILE A 525 17.44 -12.44 3.03
CA ILE A 525 16.39 -12.66 4.02
C ILE A 525 15.16 -13.18 3.29
N LYS A 526 14.53 -14.21 3.85
CA LYS A 526 13.25 -14.72 3.41
C LYS A 526 12.21 -14.45 4.48
N LEU A 527 11.17 -13.71 4.13
CA LEU A 527 10.06 -13.41 5.02
C LEU A 527 8.92 -14.39 4.77
N ARG A 528 8.30 -14.87 5.83
CA ARG A 528 7.09 -15.68 5.78
C ARG A 528 5.95 -14.93 6.42
N TYR A 529 4.78 -14.95 5.77
CA TYR A 529 3.57 -14.37 6.34
C TYR A 529 3.17 -15.16 7.59
N ALA A 530 2.95 -14.44 8.70
CA ALA A 530 2.69 -14.96 10.04
C ALA A 530 1.60 -14.14 10.74
N GLY A 531 0.52 -13.80 10.01
CA GLY A 531 -0.52 -12.87 10.46
C GLY A 531 -1.26 -13.23 11.75
N LYS A 532 -1.15 -14.46 12.27
CA LYS A 532 -1.70 -14.87 13.57
C LYS A 532 -0.70 -14.76 14.73
N HIS A 533 0.58 -14.58 14.43
CA HIS A 533 1.68 -14.74 15.38
C HIS A 533 2.49 -13.46 15.61
N LYS A 534 2.40 -12.46 14.72
CA LYS A 534 3.21 -11.23 14.80
C LYS A 534 2.41 -9.98 14.44
N PRO A 535 2.61 -8.86 15.16
CA PRO A 535 2.06 -7.54 14.78
C PRO A 535 2.55 -7.04 13.41
N SER A 536 3.77 -7.40 13.01
CA SER A 536 4.33 -7.14 11.66
C SER A 536 3.66 -7.98 10.56
N LYS A 537 2.85 -8.98 10.95
CA LYS A 537 2.25 -10.00 10.08
C LYS A 537 3.26 -10.86 9.31
N TYR A 538 4.55 -10.77 9.60
CA TYR A 538 5.60 -11.61 9.04
C TYR A 538 6.67 -11.98 10.07
N VAL A 539 7.39 -13.06 9.79
CA VAL A 539 8.64 -13.46 10.48
C VAL A 539 9.78 -13.54 9.48
N VAL A 540 11.01 -13.35 9.94
CA VAL A 540 12.22 -13.75 9.24
C VAL A 540 12.32 -15.27 9.27
N TYR A 541 11.82 -15.92 8.21
CA TYR A 541 11.82 -17.37 8.08
C TYR A 541 13.25 -17.94 8.00
N THR A 542 14.11 -17.29 7.22
CA THR A 542 15.55 -17.60 7.25
C THR A 542 16.32 -16.40 6.74
N ALA A 543 17.49 -16.16 7.31
CA ALA A 543 18.43 -15.15 6.83
C ALA A 543 19.87 -15.68 6.82
N TYR A 544 20.56 -15.43 5.72
CA TYR A 544 21.89 -15.97 5.47
C TYR A 544 22.73 -15.04 4.59
N LEU A 545 24.04 -15.27 4.59
CA LEU A 545 24.95 -14.57 3.71
C LEU A 545 24.93 -15.21 2.32
N GLU A 546 24.97 -14.39 1.29
CA GLU A 546 25.18 -14.89 -0.07
C GLU A 546 26.59 -15.49 -0.19
N GLY A 547 26.67 -16.65 -0.84
CA GLY A 547 27.87 -17.50 -0.89
C GLY A 547 28.62 -17.45 -2.20
#